data_AF-A0A935BFH0-F1
#
_entry.id   AF-A0A935BFH0-F1
#
_cell.length_a   1.000
_cell.length_b   1.000
_cell.length_c   1.000
_cell.angle_alpha   90.00
_cell.angle_beta   90.00
_cell.angle_gamma   90.00
#
_symmetry.space_group_name_H-M   'P 1'
#
loop_
_entity.id
_entity.type
_entity.pdbx_description
1 polymer ?
#
loop_
_entity_poly.entity_id
_entity_poly.type
_entity_poly.pdbx_seq_one_letter_code
_entity_poly.pdbx_strand_id
1 'polypeptide(L)'
;MRNSSTLIRAVFSLVLILALTTLALADTIRLKDGSIIKGKIVGFGNGKFIVAMGDGTRKREMSFAAEEVESVKFDDAGTASNRNASYEKSPEVTEPKITPKVVANNPPPKSSGERMKPITWNIKVSADSTANGWTNTGWVVKKGQRIRISGEGKVSLGKNTSSGPSGVASFEDPQKLLKNVATGALIAVIGDDNNDFIYVGSTREITATRDGALFLGINEGNLDDNSGSFNVKIEILPDEDSE
;
A
#
# COMPACT_ATOMS: atom_id res chain seq x y z
N MET A 1 51.58 39.12 -23.85
CA MET A 1 51.11 38.36 -22.68
C MET A 1 49.60 38.23 -22.81
N ARG A 2 49.11 37.05 -23.24
CA ARG A 2 47.75 36.83 -23.73
C ARG A 2 46.85 36.29 -22.60
N ASN A 3 45.69 36.91 -22.47
CA ASN A 3 44.62 36.77 -21.46
C ASN A 3 44.44 35.35 -20.88
N SER A 4 45.01 35.11 -19.70
CA SER A 4 44.82 33.89 -18.91
C SER A 4 43.45 33.84 -18.20
N SER A 5 42.75 34.97 -18.05
CA SER A 5 41.48 35.07 -17.35
C SER A 5 40.26 34.55 -18.14
N THR A 6 40.32 34.56 -19.47
CA THR A 6 39.23 34.04 -20.34
C THR A 6 39.30 32.52 -20.49
N LEU A 7 40.51 31.94 -20.48
CA LEU A 7 40.72 30.49 -20.54
C LEU A 7 40.27 29.80 -19.24
N ILE A 8 40.53 30.40 -18.08
CA ILE A 8 40.13 29.85 -16.78
C ILE A 8 38.59 29.83 -16.64
N ARG A 9 37.89 30.85 -17.14
CA ARG A 9 36.42 30.90 -17.13
C ARG A 9 35.79 29.88 -18.09
N ALA A 10 36.40 29.64 -19.25
CA ALA A 10 35.93 28.64 -20.20
C ALA A 10 36.11 27.21 -19.66
N VAL A 11 37.23 26.92 -18.99
CA VAL A 11 37.49 25.60 -18.39
C VAL A 11 36.55 25.33 -17.21
N PHE A 12 36.26 26.32 -16.37
CA PHE A 12 35.28 26.16 -15.28
C PHE A 12 33.85 25.97 -15.79
N SER A 13 33.48 26.62 -16.90
CA SER A 13 32.15 26.45 -17.51
C SER A 13 32.00 25.07 -18.15
N LEU A 14 33.07 24.53 -18.75
CA LEU A 14 33.06 23.18 -19.33
C LEU A 14 33.03 22.09 -18.25
N VAL A 15 33.73 22.27 -17.13
CA VAL A 15 33.70 21.32 -15.99
C VAL A 15 32.36 21.37 -15.23
N LEU A 16 31.69 22.52 -15.16
CA LEU A 16 30.35 22.63 -14.56
C LEU A 16 29.25 22.02 -15.44
N ILE A 17 29.42 22.03 -16.76
CA ILE A 17 28.52 21.35 -17.70
C ILE A 17 28.80 19.84 -17.75
N LEU A 18 30.05 19.41 -17.54
CA LEU A 18 30.43 17.99 -17.47
C LEU A 18 30.12 17.33 -16.10
N ALA A 19 29.82 18.11 -15.06
CA ALA A 19 29.37 17.61 -13.75
C ALA A 19 27.87 17.31 -13.69
N LEU A 20 27.14 17.45 -14.80
CA LEU A 20 25.69 17.27 -14.89
C LEU A 20 25.25 16.12 -15.82
N THR A 21 26.03 15.04 -15.88
CA THR A 21 25.59 13.82 -16.57
C THR A 21 25.84 12.58 -15.71
N THR A 22 25.12 12.45 -14.60
CA THR A 22 24.69 11.10 -14.22
C THR A 22 23.58 10.73 -15.20
N LEU A 23 23.89 9.94 -16.23
CA LEU A 23 22.85 9.23 -16.97
C LEU A 23 22.14 8.35 -15.94
N ALA A 24 20.99 8.81 -15.45
CA ALA A 24 20.09 7.96 -14.67
C ALA A 24 19.54 6.92 -15.63
N LEU A 25 20.17 5.75 -15.66
CA LEU A 25 19.54 4.58 -16.26
C LEU A 25 18.30 4.29 -15.41
N ALA A 26 17.15 4.33 -16.06
CA ALA A 26 15.87 4.07 -15.41
C ALA A 26 15.58 2.57 -15.52
N ASP A 27 15.23 1.93 -14.40
CA ASP A 27 14.71 0.57 -14.44
C ASP A 27 13.38 0.56 -15.22
N THR A 28 13.09 -0.57 -15.85
CA THR A 28 11.87 -0.74 -16.64
C THR A 28 10.98 -1.77 -15.98
N ILE A 29 9.74 -1.38 -15.66
CA ILE A 29 8.67 -2.29 -15.25
C ILE A 29 7.70 -2.44 -16.42
N ARG A 30 7.48 -3.68 -16.86
CA ARG A 30 6.37 -4.04 -17.76
C ARG A 30 5.22 -4.58 -16.93
N LEU A 31 4.04 -4.05 -17.16
CA LEU A 31 2.80 -4.50 -16.56
C LEU A 31 2.08 -5.49 -17.49
N LYS A 32 1.19 -6.32 -16.94
CA LYS A 32 0.44 -7.35 -17.69
C LYS A 32 -0.53 -6.78 -18.74
N ASP A 33 -0.90 -5.52 -18.61
CA ASP A 33 -1.68 -4.77 -19.60
C ASP A 33 -0.82 -4.31 -20.81
N GLY A 34 0.49 -4.57 -20.77
CA GLY A 34 1.45 -4.14 -21.78
C GLY A 34 2.07 -2.75 -21.54
N SER A 35 1.62 -2.04 -20.50
CA SER A 35 2.16 -0.73 -20.12
C SER A 35 3.61 -0.84 -19.66
N ILE A 36 4.41 0.18 -19.99
CA ILE A 36 5.84 0.24 -19.64
C ILE A 36 6.10 1.47 -18.79
N ILE A 37 6.59 1.23 -17.58
CA ILE A 37 6.98 2.26 -16.63
C ILE A 37 8.49 2.32 -16.56
N LYS A 38 9.05 3.52 -16.66
CA LYS A 38 10.48 3.77 -16.50
C LYS A 38 10.72 4.63 -15.27
N GLY A 39 11.57 4.16 -14.38
CA GLY A 39 11.99 4.89 -13.19
C GLY A 39 12.90 4.04 -12.33
N LYS A 40 13.52 4.64 -11.32
CA LYS A 40 14.40 3.91 -10.40
C LYS A 40 13.55 3.10 -9.42
N ILE A 41 13.75 1.80 -9.34
CA ILE A 41 13.10 0.99 -8.30
C ILE A 41 13.84 1.25 -6.99
N VAL A 42 13.12 1.82 -6.01
CA VAL A 42 13.69 2.22 -4.72
C VAL A 42 13.30 1.28 -3.58
N GLY A 43 12.34 0.38 -3.81
CA GLY A 43 11.95 -0.61 -2.81
C GLY A 43 10.95 -1.63 -3.32
N PHE A 44 10.82 -2.71 -2.54
CA PHE A 44 9.78 -3.71 -2.68
C PHE A 44 9.27 -4.09 -1.29
N GLY A 45 7.96 -4.03 -1.08
CA GLY A 45 7.34 -4.32 0.21
C GLY A 45 5.82 -4.41 0.08
N ASN A 46 5.19 -5.22 0.93
CA ASN A 46 3.73 -5.45 0.90
C ASN A 46 3.21 -5.88 -0.47
N GLY A 47 4.02 -6.65 -1.21
CA GLY A 47 3.69 -7.10 -2.56
C GLY A 47 3.67 -5.99 -3.61
N LYS A 48 4.27 -4.81 -3.37
CA LYS A 48 4.34 -3.69 -4.32
C LYS A 48 5.78 -3.28 -4.61
N PHE A 49 6.06 -2.94 -5.86
CA PHE A 49 7.27 -2.25 -6.29
C PHE A 49 7.10 -0.74 -6.14
N ILE A 50 8.06 -0.06 -5.50
CA ILE A 50 8.09 1.39 -5.37
C ILE A 50 9.10 1.95 -6.38
N VAL A 51 8.62 2.79 -7.29
CA VAL A 51 9.36 3.36 -8.41
C VAL A 51 9.44 4.87 -8.28
N ALA A 52 10.64 5.42 -8.20
CA ALA A 52 10.89 6.85 -8.24
C ALA A 52 11.11 7.32 -9.70
N MET A 53 10.37 8.35 -10.12
CA MET A 53 10.48 8.98 -11.43
C MET A 53 10.83 10.47 -11.28
N GLY A 54 11.72 10.97 -12.13
CA GLY A 54 12.16 12.37 -12.10
C GLY A 54 13.28 12.65 -11.10
N ASP A 55 13.86 13.85 -11.19
CA ASP A 55 14.98 14.33 -10.38
C ASP A 55 14.59 15.57 -9.54
N GLY A 56 15.35 15.80 -8.46
CA GLY A 56 15.20 16.98 -7.60
C GLY A 56 13.77 17.20 -7.09
N THR A 57 13.25 18.42 -7.30
CA THR A 57 11.92 18.85 -6.83
C THR A 57 10.75 18.26 -7.61
N ARG A 58 11.00 17.51 -8.69
CA ARG A 58 9.98 16.85 -9.52
C ARG A 58 9.95 15.34 -9.33
N LYS A 59 10.67 14.81 -8.33
CA LYS A 59 10.65 13.39 -7.97
C LYS A 59 9.23 12.97 -7.56
N ARG A 60 8.69 11.94 -8.22
CA ARG A 60 7.41 11.31 -7.89
C ARG A 60 7.64 9.82 -7.62
N GLU A 61 6.99 9.29 -6.60
CA GLU A 61 7.03 7.86 -6.30
C GLU A 61 5.71 7.21 -6.70
N MET A 62 5.81 6.10 -7.40
CA MET A 62 4.70 5.29 -7.87
C MET A 62 4.80 3.90 -7.27
N SER A 63 3.67 3.26 -7.01
CA SER A 63 3.63 1.89 -6.49
C SER A 63 2.86 0.99 -7.45
N PHE A 64 3.43 -0.16 -7.79
CA PHE A 64 2.82 -1.17 -8.67
C PHE A 64 2.70 -2.49 -7.93
N ALA A 65 1.54 -3.14 -7.95
CA ALA A 65 1.38 -4.45 -7.32
C ALA A 65 2.16 -5.50 -8.09
N ALA A 66 2.83 -6.42 -7.39
CA ALA A 66 3.64 -7.49 -7.99
C ALA A 66 2.80 -8.39 -8.90
N GLU A 67 1.51 -8.52 -8.60
CA GLU A 67 0.56 -9.29 -9.41
C GLU A 67 0.20 -8.61 -10.73
N GLU A 68 0.36 -7.29 -10.83
CA GLU A 68 0.15 -6.50 -12.07
C GLU A 68 1.42 -6.43 -12.91
N VAL A 69 2.58 -6.73 -12.32
CA VAL A 69 3.88 -6.71 -12.99
C VAL A 69 4.05 -7.99 -13.81
N GLU A 70 4.31 -7.82 -15.10
CA GLU A 70 4.69 -8.88 -16.02
C GLU A 70 6.20 -9.16 -15.91
N SER A 71 7.04 -8.13 -15.94
CA SER A 71 8.50 -8.27 -15.81
C SER A 71 9.17 -6.99 -15.34
N VAL A 72 10.36 -7.14 -14.73
CA VAL A 72 11.22 -6.04 -14.30
C VAL A 72 12.59 -6.19 -14.93
N LYS A 73 13.12 -5.11 -15.48
CA LYS A 73 14.48 -5.00 -16.00
C LYS A 73 15.24 -3.93 -15.23
N PHE A 74 16.26 -4.36 -14.50
CA PHE A 74 17.17 -3.46 -13.79
C PHE A 74 18.34 -3.11 -14.72
N ASP A 75 18.47 -1.82 -15.00
CA ASP A 75 19.57 -1.31 -15.83
C ASP A 75 20.63 -0.70 -14.88
N ASP A 76 21.27 -1.54 -14.05
CA ASP A 76 22.34 -1.07 -13.15
C ASP A 76 23.73 -1.25 -13.79
N ALA A 77 24.48 -0.15 -13.78
CA ALA A 77 25.93 -0.10 -13.99
C ALA A 77 26.57 0.50 -12.73
N GLY A 78 26.37 -0.08 -11.54
CA GLY A 78 27.01 0.47 -10.34
C GLY A 78 26.56 -0.05 -8.98
N THR A 79 26.92 -1.29 -8.67
CA THR A 79 27.26 -1.82 -7.33
C THR A 79 26.41 -1.37 -6.14
N ALA A 80 25.35 -2.13 -5.83
CA ALA A 80 24.89 -2.33 -4.46
C ALA A 80 24.53 -3.81 -4.23
N SER A 81 25.50 -4.55 -3.68
CA SER A 81 25.29 -5.90 -3.17
C SER A 81 24.38 -5.87 -1.95
N ASN A 82 23.19 -6.46 -2.06
CA ASN A 82 22.46 -7.00 -0.91
C ASN A 82 22.29 -8.50 -1.10
N ARG A 83 23.29 -9.24 -0.62
CA ARG A 83 23.26 -10.68 -0.45
C ARG A 83 22.38 -10.99 0.77
N ASN A 84 21.08 -11.23 0.56
CA ASN A 84 20.26 -12.03 1.48
C ASN A 84 18.91 -12.50 0.88
N ALA A 85 18.94 -12.91 -0.38
CA ALA A 85 17.93 -13.83 -0.90
C ALA A 85 18.66 -15.10 -1.35
N SER A 86 18.86 -16.04 -0.42
CA SER A 86 19.14 -17.42 -0.82
C SER A 86 17.83 -18.02 -1.28
N TYR A 87 17.53 -17.87 -2.57
CA TYR A 87 16.61 -18.77 -3.26
C TYR A 87 17.31 -20.11 -3.34
N GLU A 88 16.92 -21.03 -2.46
CA GLU A 88 17.25 -22.44 -2.63
C GLU A 88 16.59 -22.88 -3.95
N LYS A 89 17.44 -23.08 -4.97
CA LYS A 89 17.07 -23.53 -6.30
C LYS A 89 16.44 -24.92 -6.19
N SER A 90 15.12 -24.99 -6.11
CA SER A 90 14.40 -26.24 -6.35
C SER A 90 14.60 -26.69 -7.81
N PRO A 91 14.73 -28.00 -8.06
CA PRO A 91 15.31 -28.49 -9.30
C PRO A 91 14.40 -28.23 -10.51
N GLU A 92 15.09 -27.89 -11.58
CA GLU A 92 14.66 -27.83 -12.97
C GLU A 92 13.79 -29.03 -13.34
N VAL A 93 12.47 -28.80 -13.46
CA VAL A 93 11.57 -29.78 -14.08
C VAL A 93 11.82 -29.71 -15.58
N THR A 94 12.43 -30.79 -16.08
CA THR A 94 12.67 -31.03 -17.49
C THR A 94 11.36 -30.91 -18.28
N GLU A 95 11.39 -30.09 -19.32
CA GLU A 95 10.33 -29.86 -20.29
C GLU A 95 9.88 -31.20 -20.93
N PRO A 96 8.62 -31.64 -20.81
CA PRO A 96 8.14 -32.81 -21.52
C PRO A 96 7.68 -32.43 -22.93
N LYS A 97 8.40 -32.98 -23.91
CA LYS A 97 8.06 -33.04 -25.34
C LYS A 97 6.66 -33.63 -25.54
N ILE A 98 5.70 -32.79 -25.95
CA ILE A 98 4.33 -33.22 -26.25
C ILE A 98 4.30 -33.93 -27.62
N THR A 99 4.00 -35.23 -27.62
CA THR A 99 3.47 -35.93 -28.79
C THR A 99 1.94 -35.86 -28.77
N PRO A 100 1.27 -35.56 -29.89
CA PRO A 100 -0.18 -35.39 -29.90
C PRO A 100 -0.88 -36.75 -29.85
N LYS A 101 -1.63 -37.01 -28.76
CA LYS A 101 -2.67 -38.05 -28.72
C LYS A 101 -4.04 -37.38 -28.70
N VAL A 102 -4.79 -37.61 -29.77
CA VAL A 102 -6.21 -37.28 -29.93
C VAL A 102 -7.04 -38.14 -28.97
N VAL A 103 -7.76 -37.54 -28.02
CA VAL A 103 -8.84 -38.22 -27.27
C VAL A 103 -9.99 -37.24 -26.95
N ALA A 104 -11.10 -37.45 -27.66
CA ALA A 104 -12.53 -37.24 -27.35
C ALA A 104 -13.00 -35.99 -26.58
N ASN A 105 -13.82 -35.18 -27.27
CA ASN A 105 -14.66 -34.12 -26.74
C ASN A 105 -15.80 -34.67 -25.86
N ASN A 106 -15.72 -34.49 -24.55
CA ASN A 106 -16.91 -34.37 -23.69
C ASN A 106 -16.89 -32.95 -23.09
N PRO A 107 -18.01 -32.19 -23.14
CA PRO A 107 -18.07 -30.89 -22.48
C PRO A 107 -17.87 -31.10 -20.96
N PRO A 108 -16.97 -30.34 -20.32
CA PRO A 108 -16.74 -30.46 -18.88
C PRO A 108 -18.02 -30.10 -18.12
N PRO A 109 -18.33 -30.81 -17.00
CA PRO A 109 -19.46 -30.47 -16.16
C PRO A 109 -19.26 -29.04 -15.61
N LYS A 110 -20.34 -28.23 -15.64
CA LYS A 110 -20.35 -26.88 -15.05
C LYS A 110 -19.89 -26.97 -13.60
N SER A 111 -18.68 -26.47 -13.34
CA SER A 111 -18.13 -26.28 -12.00
C SER A 111 -19.07 -25.36 -11.21
N SER A 112 -19.74 -25.91 -10.20
CA SER A 112 -20.42 -25.15 -9.16
C SER A 112 -19.38 -24.34 -8.39
N GLY A 113 -19.56 -23.01 -8.38
CA GLY A 113 -18.57 -22.00 -8.02
C GLY A 113 -17.79 -22.24 -6.72
N GLU A 114 -16.47 -22.30 -6.84
CA GLU A 114 -15.58 -21.98 -5.73
C GLU A 114 -15.76 -20.49 -5.41
N ARG A 115 -16.45 -20.18 -4.31
CA ARG A 115 -16.52 -18.80 -3.80
C ARG A 115 -15.09 -18.29 -3.62
N MET A 116 -14.75 -17.20 -4.33
CA MET A 116 -13.45 -16.57 -4.20
C MET A 116 -13.13 -16.28 -2.73
N LYS A 117 -11.90 -16.53 -2.28
CA LYS A 117 -11.51 -16.29 -0.89
C LYS A 117 -11.29 -14.79 -0.64
N PRO A 118 -11.68 -14.25 0.53
CA PRO A 118 -11.38 -12.86 0.87
C PRO A 118 -9.87 -12.56 0.93
N ILE A 119 -9.47 -11.40 0.43
CA ILE A 119 -8.10 -10.89 0.63
C ILE A 119 -8.00 -10.40 2.07
N THR A 120 -7.03 -10.92 2.83
CA THR A 120 -6.96 -10.70 4.28
C THR A 120 -5.56 -10.27 4.71
N TRP A 121 -5.48 -9.25 5.57
CA TRP A 121 -4.25 -8.86 6.26
C TRP A 121 -4.52 -8.22 7.63
N ASN A 122 -3.46 -8.12 8.42
CA ASN A 122 -3.50 -7.44 9.72
C ASN A 122 -2.69 -6.14 9.67
N ILE A 123 -3.15 -5.13 10.39
CA ILE A 123 -2.49 -3.83 10.55
C ILE A 123 -2.61 -3.35 12.00
N LYS A 124 -1.60 -2.62 12.47
CA LYS A 124 -1.66 -1.90 13.75
C LYS A 124 -2.21 -0.50 13.53
N VAL A 125 -3.27 -0.15 14.24
CA VAL A 125 -3.85 1.20 14.25
C VAL A 125 -3.38 1.90 15.52
N SER A 126 -2.48 2.88 15.38
CA SER A 126 -1.99 3.68 16.49
C SER A 126 -3.11 4.52 17.11
N ALA A 127 -3.07 4.68 18.42
CA ALA A 127 -4.04 5.48 19.17
C ALA A 127 -3.68 6.96 19.27
N ASP A 128 -2.41 7.29 19.05
CA ASP A 128 -1.84 8.62 19.23
C ASP A 128 -1.99 9.50 17.98
N SER A 129 -1.50 10.73 18.07
CA SER A 129 -1.55 11.71 16.98
C SER A 129 -0.55 11.44 15.85
N THR A 130 0.15 10.30 15.84
CA THR A 130 1.03 9.92 14.72
C THR A 130 0.24 9.92 13.41
N ALA A 131 0.80 10.53 12.36
CA ALA A 131 0.14 10.69 11.07
C ALA A 131 -1.26 11.33 11.17
N ASN A 132 -1.39 12.33 12.05
CA ASN A 132 -2.65 13.04 12.33
C ASN A 132 -3.78 12.12 12.84
N GLY A 133 -3.42 11.04 13.57
CA GLY A 133 -4.40 10.10 14.14
C GLY A 133 -4.95 9.08 13.16
N TRP A 134 -4.40 9.00 11.94
CA TRP A 134 -4.87 8.11 10.88
C TRP A 134 -3.80 7.11 10.45
N THR A 135 -4.21 5.85 10.38
CA THR A 135 -3.42 4.75 9.84
C THR A 135 -3.91 4.42 8.43
N ASN A 136 -3.05 4.60 7.42
CA ASN A 136 -3.32 4.14 6.07
C ASN A 136 -3.25 2.61 6.00
N THR A 137 -4.31 1.96 5.52
CA THR A 137 -4.38 0.48 5.44
C THR A 137 -3.55 -0.12 4.30
N GLY A 138 -3.11 0.69 3.34
CA GLY A 138 -2.44 0.26 2.11
C GLY A 138 -3.39 -0.20 1.00
N TRP A 139 -4.70 -0.22 1.26
CA TRP A 139 -5.73 -0.62 0.31
C TRP A 139 -6.52 0.58 -0.22
N VAL A 140 -6.73 0.60 -1.53
CA VAL A 140 -7.62 1.55 -2.21
C VAL A 140 -8.87 0.80 -2.58
N VAL A 141 -10.00 1.17 -1.96
CA VAL A 141 -11.28 0.51 -2.17
C VAL A 141 -11.95 1.06 -3.42
N LYS A 142 -12.80 0.23 -4.03
CA LYS A 142 -13.73 0.61 -5.09
C LYS A 142 -15.13 0.74 -4.54
N LYS A 143 -15.91 1.70 -5.05
CA LYS A 143 -17.34 1.80 -4.74
C LYS A 143 -18.04 0.46 -4.99
N GLY A 144 -18.84 0.01 -4.03
CA GLY A 144 -19.53 -1.28 -4.05
C GLY A 144 -18.75 -2.41 -3.38
N GLN A 145 -17.43 -2.26 -3.18
CA GLN A 145 -16.60 -3.28 -2.56
C GLN A 145 -17.01 -3.52 -1.11
N ARG A 146 -17.17 -4.78 -0.73
CA ARG A 146 -17.48 -5.19 0.64
C ARG A 146 -16.20 -5.43 1.43
N ILE A 147 -16.16 -4.86 2.63
CA ILE A 147 -14.98 -4.87 3.50
C ILE A 147 -15.44 -5.26 4.89
N ARG A 148 -14.83 -6.29 5.47
CA ARG A 148 -14.97 -6.61 6.88
C ARG A 148 -13.72 -6.17 7.64
N ILE A 149 -13.94 -5.42 8.71
CA ILE A 149 -12.89 -4.86 9.56
C ILE A 149 -13.14 -5.39 10.96
N SER A 150 -12.15 -6.04 11.55
CA SER A 150 -12.22 -6.62 12.91
C SER A 150 -11.08 -6.08 13.74
N GLY A 151 -11.38 -5.33 14.79
CA GLY A 151 -10.39 -4.77 15.71
C GLY A 151 -10.35 -5.55 17.03
N GLU A 152 -9.15 -5.68 17.57
CA GLU A 152 -8.90 -6.21 18.92
C GLU A 152 -7.80 -5.44 19.65
N GLY A 153 -7.64 -5.74 20.94
CA GLY A 153 -6.66 -5.10 21.81
C GLY A 153 -7.25 -3.97 22.66
N LYS A 154 -6.36 -3.20 23.26
CA LYS A 154 -6.69 -2.06 24.12
C LYS A 154 -5.72 -0.92 23.89
N VAL A 155 -6.22 0.30 24.05
CA VAL A 155 -5.45 1.54 24.01
C VAL A 155 -5.68 2.32 25.31
N SER A 156 -4.79 3.27 25.60
CA SER A 156 -4.98 4.28 26.65
C SER A 156 -5.52 5.55 26.01
N LEU A 157 -6.58 6.13 26.59
CA LEU A 157 -7.19 7.41 26.19
C LEU A 157 -6.71 8.58 27.10
N GLY A 158 -5.49 8.49 27.60
CA GLY A 158 -5.06 9.29 28.77
C GLY A 158 -5.92 9.08 30.03
N LYS A 159 -5.72 9.94 31.04
CA LYS A 159 -6.54 10.06 32.26
C LYS A 159 -6.92 8.73 32.95
N ASN A 160 -6.01 7.76 32.96
CA ASN A 160 -6.23 6.40 33.49
C ASN A 160 -7.43 5.66 32.86
N THR A 161 -7.83 6.05 31.65
CA THR A 161 -8.93 5.44 30.90
C THR A 161 -8.36 4.56 29.78
N SER A 162 -8.88 3.34 29.67
CA SER A 162 -8.52 2.42 28.58
C SER A 162 -9.75 2.07 27.78
N SER A 163 -9.56 1.91 26.46
CA SER A 163 -10.63 1.58 25.52
C SER A 163 -10.29 0.35 24.71
N GLY A 164 -11.31 -0.46 24.42
CA GLY A 164 -11.28 -1.43 23.34
C GLY A 164 -11.82 -0.83 22.04
N PRO A 165 -11.80 -1.57 20.92
CA PRO A 165 -12.27 -1.07 19.63
C PRO A 165 -13.73 -0.61 19.62
N SER A 166 -14.57 -1.12 20.52
CA SER A 166 -15.97 -0.68 20.65
C SER A 166 -16.14 0.68 21.37
N GLY A 167 -15.08 1.23 21.98
CA GLY A 167 -15.10 2.48 22.71
C GLY A 167 -15.59 2.36 24.16
N VAL A 168 -15.57 3.48 24.87
CA VAL A 168 -16.10 3.65 26.23
C VAL A 168 -17.22 4.68 26.20
N ALA A 169 -18.47 4.21 26.29
CA ALA A 169 -19.64 5.08 26.15
C ALA A 169 -19.79 6.11 27.29
N SER A 170 -19.29 5.80 28.49
CA SER A 170 -19.35 6.70 29.65
C SER A 170 -18.25 7.77 29.66
N PHE A 171 -17.27 7.68 28.76
CA PHE A 171 -16.19 8.66 28.67
C PHE A 171 -16.60 9.73 27.67
N GLU A 172 -17.12 10.85 28.17
CA GLU A 172 -17.62 11.93 27.33
C GLU A 172 -16.48 12.72 26.70
N ASP A 173 -16.59 12.94 25.39
CA ASP A 173 -15.67 13.74 24.61
C ASP A 173 -16.46 14.53 23.56
N PRO A 174 -16.62 15.85 23.74
CA PRO A 174 -17.34 16.69 22.79
C PRO A 174 -16.54 16.99 21.53
N GLN A 175 -15.25 16.67 21.47
CA GLN A 175 -14.35 16.95 20.34
C GLN A 175 -14.21 15.75 19.38
N LYS A 176 -14.53 14.52 19.78
CA LYS A 176 -14.51 13.32 18.92
C LYS A 176 -15.25 13.48 17.59
N LEU A 177 -14.80 12.79 16.54
CA LEU A 177 -15.35 12.93 15.19
C LEU A 177 -16.81 12.45 15.08
N LEU A 178 -17.11 11.28 15.64
CA LEU A 178 -18.46 10.71 15.69
C LEU A 178 -19.08 10.95 17.06
N LYS A 179 -19.87 12.04 17.18
CA LYS A 179 -20.46 12.50 18.46
C LYS A 179 -21.37 11.46 19.13
N ASN A 180 -22.10 10.68 18.33
CA ASN A 180 -23.03 9.65 18.82
C ASN A 180 -22.38 8.27 19.01
N VAL A 181 -21.06 8.18 18.88
CA VAL A 181 -20.29 6.94 19.03
C VAL A 181 -19.42 7.04 20.27
N ALA A 182 -19.21 5.91 20.95
CA ALA A 182 -18.37 5.84 22.14
C ALA A 182 -16.96 6.40 21.87
N THR A 183 -16.39 7.08 22.86
CA THR A 183 -15.04 7.65 22.77
C THR A 183 -14.01 6.52 22.78
N GLY A 184 -12.94 6.66 22.01
CA GLY A 184 -11.92 5.62 21.90
C GLY A 184 -12.33 4.43 21.00
N ALA A 185 -13.45 4.53 20.29
CA ALA A 185 -13.89 3.50 19.34
C ALA A 185 -13.05 3.50 18.05
N LEU A 186 -12.82 2.33 17.45
CA LEU A 186 -12.24 2.19 16.13
C LEU A 186 -13.19 2.77 15.08
N ILE A 187 -12.67 3.64 14.23
CA ILE A 187 -13.37 4.27 13.11
C ILE A 187 -12.59 4.12 11.81
N ALA A 188 -13.29 4.31 10.70
CA ALA A 188 -12.73 4.30 9.36
C ALA A 188 -13.18 5.52 8.56
N VAL A 189 -12.43 5.83 7.50
CA VAL A 189 -12.84 6.76 6.45
C VAL A 189 -12.29 6.27 5.11
N ILE A 190 -13.05 6.52 4.04
CA ILE A 190 -12.64 6.20 2.67
C ILE A 190 -12.40 7.52 1.93
N GLY A 191 -11.14 7.75 1.54
CA GLY A 191 -10.67 9.06 1.08
C GLY A 191 -10.34 9.98 2.25
N ASP A 192 -9.37 10.86 2.05
CA ASP A 192 -8.88 11.85 3.03
C ASP A 192 -9.47 13.26 2.79
N ASP A 193 -10.44 13.37 1.88
CA ASP A 193 -11.05 14.61 1.40
C ASP A 193 -12.45 14.88 1.98
N ASN A 194 -12.85 14.14 3.02
CA ASN A 194 -14.22 14.15 3.53
C ASN A 194 -14.31 13.86 5.03
N ASN A 195 -15.53 14.01 5.57
CA ASN A 195 -15.86 13.76 6.98
C ASN A 195 -16.89 12.61 7.14
N ASP A 196 -16.97 11.71 6.16
CA ASP A 196 -17.90 10.58 6.17
C ASP A 196 -17.34 9.43 7.00
N PHE A 197 -17.13 9.70 8.30
CA PHE A 197 -16.53 8.75 9.22
C PHE A 197 -17.47 7.57 9.51
N ILE A 198 -16.89 6.39 9.63
CA ILE A 198 -17.60 5.14 9.80
C ILE A 198 -17.22 4.55 11.15
N TYR A 199 -18.20 4.33 12.02
CA TYR A 199 -17.98 3.52 13.22
C TYR A 199 -17.65 2.08 12.82
N VAL A 200 -16.53 1.52 13.29
CA VAL A 200 -16.18 0.11 13.05
C VAL A 200 -16.44 -0.73 14.29
N GLY A 201 -16.02 -0.26 15.46
CA GLY A 201 -16.15 -1.05 16.69
C GLY A 201 -15.24 -2.28 16.70
N SER A 202 -15.66 -3.32 17.43
CA SER A 202 -14.95 -4.61 17.44
C SER A 202 -15.00 -5.34 16.10
N THR A 203 -16.11 -5.31 15.39
CA THR A 203 -16.22 -5.90 14.04
C THR A 203 -17.34 -5.21 13.28
N ARG A 204 -17.07 -4.84 12.03
CA ARG A 204 -18.09 -4.34 11.11
C ARG A 204 -17.81 -4.75 9.68
N GLU A 205 -18.88 -5.03 8.96
CA GLU A 205 -18.86 -5.13 7.50
C GLU A 205 -19.45 -3.85 6.89
N ILE A 206 -18.78 -3.32 5.89
CA ILE A 206 -19.17 -2.10 5.18
C ILE A 206 -19.13 -2.34 3.68
N THR A 207 -20.01 -1.64 2.97
CA THR A 207 -19.93 -1.49 1.51
C THR A 207 -19.36 -0.11 1.23
N ALA A 208 -18.26 -0.04 0.47
CA ALA A 208 -17.64 1.23 0.11
C ALA A 208 -18.62 2.07 -0.73
N THR A 209 -18.91 3.29 -0.30
CA THR A 209 -19.82 4.21 -1.00
C THR A 209 -19.14 5.00 -2.10
N ARG A 210 -17.80 5.01 -2.10
CA ARG A 210 -16.92 5.74 -3.02
C ARG A 210 -15.59 5.01 -3.21
N ASP A 211 -14.88 5.39 -4.26
CA ASP A 211 -13.47 5.01 -4.44
C ASP A 211 -12.59 5.82 -3.48
N GLY A 212 -11.51 5.22 -2.99
CA GLY A 212 -10.52 5.95 -2.17
C GLY A 212 -9.62 5.05 -1.34
N ALA A 213 -8.55 5.62 -0.80
CA ALA A 213 -7.73 4.93 0.19
C ALA A 213 -8.53 4.72 1.49
N LEU A 214 -8.43 3.54 2.09
CA LEU A 214 -9.05 3.24 3.38
C LEU A 214 -8.09 3.60 4.52
N PHE A 215 -8.56 4.43 5.44
CA PHE A 215 -7.84 4.82 6.65
C PHE A 215 -8.61 4.38 7.89
N LEU A 216 -7.87 4.08 8.97
CA LEU A 216 -8.40 3.71 10.28
C LEU A 216 -7.87 4.66 11.35
N GLY A 217 -8.68 4.94 12.36
CA GLY A 217 -8.32 5.83 13.46
C GLY A 217 -9.17 5.56 14.70
N ILE A 218 -9.02 6.42 15.71
CA ILE A 218 -9.75 6.33 16.97
C ILE A 218 -10.71 7.51 17.11
N ASN A 219 -11.92 7.24 17.58
CA ASN A 219 -12.96 8.25 17.81
C ASN A 219 -12.69 9.05 19.08
N GLU A 220 -11.77 10.00 19.01
CA GLU A 220 -11.39 10.87 20.12
C GLU A 220 -10.88 12.22 19.60
N GLY A 221 -11.09 13.27 20.37
CA GLY A 221 -10.73 14.65 20.05
C GLY A 221 -9.37 15.08 20.58
N ASN A 222 -8.82 14.39 21.58
CA ASN A 222 -7.46 14.59 22.08
C ASN A 222 -6.66 13.30 21.91
N LEU A 223 -5.77 13.25 20.93
CA LEU A 223 -4.94 12.07 20.66
C LEU A 223 -3.54 12.17 21.27
N ASP A 224 -3.16 13.34 21.81
CA ASP A 224 -1.80 13.59 22.29
C ASP A 224 -1.49 12.92 23.64
N ASP A 225 -2.53 12.53 24.41
CA ASP A 225 -2.40 11.75 25.65
C ASP A 225 -2.68 10.26 25.46
N ASN A 226 -2.79 9.81 24.20
CA ASN A 226 -3.06 8.42 23.88
C ASN A 226 -1.78 7.59 23.76
N SER A 227 -1.92 6.29 24.01
CA SER A 227 -0.86 5.33 23.74
C SER A 227 -1.39 3.93 23.42
N GLY A 228 -0.55 3.14 22.77
CA GLY A 228 -0.88 1.79 22.34
C GLY A 228 -1.48 1.75 20.93
N SER A 229 -2.00 0.59 20.57
CA SER A 229 -2.58 0.36 19.24
C SER A 229 -3.60 -0.77 19.28
N PHE A 230 -4.57 -0.72 18.36
CA PHE A 230 -5.39 -1.89 18.05
C PHE A 230 -4.69 -2.77 17.02
N ASN A 231 -4.84 -4.09 17.13
CA ASN A 231 -4.57 -5.00 16.01
C ASN A 231 -5.86 -5.13 15.21
N VAL A 232 -5.82 -4.80 13.93
CA VAL A 232 -6.99 -4.80 13.06
C VAL A 232 -6.78 -5.75 11.90
N LYS A 233 -7.70 -6.70 11.75
CA LYS A 233 -7.81 -7.56 10.58
C LYS A 233 -8.74 -6.92 9.55
N ILE A 234 -8.29 -6.81 8.32
CA ILE A 234 -9.07 -6.32 7.18
C ILE A 234 -9.28 -7.46 6.20
N GLU A 235 -10.51 -7.64 5.76
CA GLU A 235 -10.94 -8.66 4.82
C GLU A 235 -11.72 -8.01 3.69
N ILE A 236 -11.17 -8.04 2.48
CA ILE A 236 -11.87 -7.63 1.26
C ILE A 236 -12.68 -8.83 0.78
N LEU A 237 -13.99 -8.70 0.86
CA LEU A 237 -14.90 -9.77 0.46
C LEU A 237 -15.05 -9.76 -1.07
N PRO A 238 -15.11 -10.94 -1.70
CA PRO A 238 -15.40 -11.04 -3.12
C PRO A 238 -16.79 -10.48 -3.42
N ASP A 239 -16.99 -10.03 -4.66
CA ASP A 239 -18.33 -9.76 -5.15
C ASP A 239 -19.11 -11.09 -5.18
N GLU A 240 -20.34 -11.07 -4.70
CA GLU A 240 -21.23 -12.22 -4.88
C GLU A 240 -21.64 -12.21 -6.36
N ASP A 241 -21.24 -13.24 -7.11
CA ASP A 241 -21.70 -13.43 -8.48
C ASP A 241 -23.23 -13.37 -8.47
N SER A 242 -23.79 -12.42 -9.22
CA SER A 242 -25.23 -12.35 -9.40
C SER A 242 -25.64 -13.57 -10.23
N GLU A 243 -26.34 -14.51 -9.60
CA GLU A 243 -26.98 -15.65 -10.27
C GLU A 243 -28.02 -15.21 -11.31
#